data_AF-A0ABD7CP01-F1
#
_entry.id   AF-A0ABD7CP01-F1
#
_cell.length_a   1.000
_cell.length_b   1.000
_cell.length_c   1.000
_cell.angle_alpha   90.00
_cell.angle_beta   90.00
_cell.angle_gamma   90.00
#
_symmetry.space_group_name_H-M   'P 1'
#
loop_
_entity.id
_entity.type
_entity.pdbx_description
1 polymer ?
#
loop_
_entity_poly.entity_id
_entity_poly.type
_entity_poly.pdbx_seq_one_letter_code
_entity_poly.pdbx_strand_id
1 'polypeptide(L)' 'MLEILFEGASNKQIGERLNISLATVKTHMINIYSKLQVSNRVQAVKKYKRNKARKY' A
#
# COMPACT_ATOMS: atom_id res chain seq x y z
N MET A 1 6.01 -1.63 -4.07
CA MET A 1 4.54 -1.65 -3.81
C MET A 1 4.05 -0.50 -2.94
N LEU A 2 4.61 -0.28 -1.75
CA LEU A 2 4.17 0.79 -0.83
C LEU A 2 4.22 2.19 -1.47
N GLU A 3 5.35 2.59 -2.07
CA GLU A 3 5.46 3.89 -2.77
C GLU A 3 4.34 4.07 -3.82
N ILE A 4 4.17 3.09 -4.70
CA ILE A 4 3.15 3.06 -5.77
C ILE A 4 1.72 3.15 -5.20
N LEU A 5 1.47 2.49 -4.06
CA LEU A 5 0.19 2.58 -3.35
C LEU A 5 -0.10 4.01 -2.88
N PHE A 6 0.91 4.70 -2.37
CA PHE A 6 0.77 6.04 -1.79
C PHE A 6 0.77 7.16 -2.83
N GLU A 7 1.18 6.86 -4.07
CA GLU A 7 0.94 7.69 -5.26
C GLU A 7 -0.54 7.68 -5.72
N GLY A 8 -1.39 6.83 -5.11
CA GLY A 8 -2.81 6.73 -5.48
C GLY A 8 -3.12 5.68 -6.54
N ALA A 9 -2.15 4.85 -6.94
CA ALA A 9 -2.37 3.83 -7.95
C ALA A 9 -3.37 2.75 -7.49
N SER A 10 -4.31 2.39 -8.36
CA SER A 10 -5.23 1.27 -8.14
C SER A 10 -4.49 -0.08 -8.05
N ASN A 11 -5.14 -1.09 -7.47
CA ASN A 11 -4.54 -2.43 -7.37
C ASN A 11 -4.19 -3.02 -8.75
N LYS A 12 -4.96 -2.68 -9.79
CA LYS A 12 -4.68 -3.08 -11.17
C LYS A 12 -3.38 -2.45 -11.66
N GLN A 13 -3.23 -1.13 -11.52
CA GLN A 13 -2.01 -0.40 -11.90
C GLN A 13 -0.79 -0.86 -11.10
N ILE A 14 -0.96 -1.21 -9.82
CA ILE A 14 0.11 -1.80 -9.01
C ILE A 14 0.54 -3.15 -9.58
N GLY A 15 -0.42 -4.00 -9.98
CA GLY A 15 -0.15 -5.29 -10.60
C GLY A 15 0.59 -5.15 -11.93
N GLU A 16 0.14 -4.23 -12.78
CA GLU A 16 0.79 -3.92 -14.06
C GLU A 16 2.21 -3.39 -13.87
N ARG A 17 2.42 -2.40 -12.99
CA ARG A 17 3.76 -1.82 -12.74
C ARG A 17 4.75 -2.81 -12.12
N LEU A 18 4.26 -3.75 -11.32
CA LEU A 18 5.09 -4.76 -10.64
C LEU A 18 5.13 -6.09 -11.40
N ASN A 19 4.43 -6.21 -12.53
CA ASN A 19 4.25 -7.44 -13.30
C ASN A 19 3.79 -8.64 -12.45
N ILE A 20 2.79 -8.41 -11.58
CA ILE A 20 2.21 -9.43 -10.70
C ILE A 20 0.68 -9.45 -10.81
N SER A 21 0.09 -10.60 -10.46
CA SER A 21 -1.37 -10.77 -10.51
C SER A 21 -2.09 -9.86 -9.50
N LEU A 22 -3.35 -9.51 -9.80
CA LEU A 22 -4.21 -8.78 -8.87
C LEU A 22 -4.40 -9.53 -7.54
N ALA A 23 -4.43 -10.87 -7.58
CA ALA A 23 -4.52 -11.69 -6.38
C ALA A 23 -3.28 -11.50 -5.49
N THR A 24 -2.08 -11.51 -6.09
CA THR A 24 -0.81 -11.24 -5.42
C THR A 24 -0.81 -9.83 -4.80
N VAL A 25 -1.31 -8.82 -5.52
CA VAL A 25 -1.50 -7.46 -4.98
C VAL A 25 -2.40 -7.47 -3.75
N LYS A 26 -3.54 -8.15 -3.78
CA LYS A 26 -4.45 -8.24 -2.62
C LYS A 26 -3.79 -8.90 -1.41
N THR A 27 -3.03 -9.99 -1.62
CA THR A 27 -2.27 -10.65 -0.55
C THR A 27 -1.23 -9.72 0.07
N HIS A 28 -0.47 -9.00 -0.75
CA HIS A 28 0.47 -8.00 -0.23
C HIS A 28 -0.24 -6.86 0.52
N MET A 29 -1.43 -6.43 0.07
CA MET A 29 -2.22 -5.42 0.78
C MET A 29 -2.61 -5.88 2.19
N ILE A 30 -3.10 -7.11 2.34
CA ILE A 30 -3.45 -7.69 3.64
C ILE A 30 -2.24 -7.71 4.57
N ASN A 31 -1.09 -8.18 4.07
CA ASN A 31 0.16 -8.23 4.84
C ASN A 31 0.65 -6.83 5.24
N ILE A 32 0.55 -5.85 4.34
CA ILE A 32 0.89 -4.45 4.64
C ILE A 32 -0.04 -3.89 5.71
N TYR A 33 -1.34 -4.11 5.59
CA TYR A 33 -2.34 -3.63 6.54
C TYR A 33 -2.12 -4.22 7.93
N SER A 34 -1.82 -5.52 8.00
CA SER A 34 -1.46 -6.20 9.25
C SER A 34 -0.19 -5.60 9.89
N LYS A 35 0.90 -5.45 9.12
CA LYS A 35 2.15 -4.83 9.60
C LYS A 35 1.97 -3.39 10.04
N LEU A 36 1.11 -2.64 9.35
CA LEU A 36 0.78 -1.27 9.69
C LEU A 36 -0.30 -1.19 10.77
N GLN A 37 -0.90 -2.28 11.23
CA GLN A 37 -2.04 -2.30 12.15
C GLN A 37 -3.14 -1.32 11.71
N VAL A 38 -3.60 -1.47 10.47
CA VAL A 38 -4.68 -0.68 9.87
C VAL A 38 -5.66 -1.61 9.18
N SER A 39 -6.90 -1.18 9.03
CA SER A 39 -7.96 -2.03 8.43
C SER A 39 -8.27 -1.71 6.98
N ASN A 40 -7.78 -0.57 6.46
CA ASN A 40 -8.11 -0.14 5.09
C ASN A 40 -7.02 0.73 4.46
N ARG A 41 -7.16 0.94 3.14
CA ARG A 41 -6.24 1.72 2.31
C ARG A 41 -6.06 3.14 2.81
N VAL A 42 -7.14 3.81 3.21
CA VAL A 42 -7.10 5.21 3.67
C VAL A 42 -6.28 5.33 4.95
N GLN A 43 -6.51 4.43 5.91
CA GLN A 43 -5.72 4.35 7.14
C GLN A 43 -4.24 4.05 6.84
N ALA A 44 -3.96 3.12 5.93
CA ALA A 44 -2.59 2.82 5.50
C ALA A 44 -1.88 4.06 4.94
N VAL A 45 -2.54 4.80 4.04
CA VAL A 45 -2.03 6.05 3.44
C VAL A 45 -1.77 7.11 4.51
N LYS A 46 -2.73 7.33 5.41
CA LYS A 46 -2.59 8.30 6.50
C LYS A 46 -1.43 7.95 7.43
N LYS A 47 -1.28 6.67 7.81
CA LYS A 47 -0.21 6.20 8.69
C LYS A 47 1.17 6.31 8.03
N TYR A 48 1.28 5.97 6.74
CA TYR A 48 2.52 6.14 5.98
C TYR A 48 2.93 7.62 5.88
N LYS A 49 2.01 8.52 5.53
CA LYS A 49 2.28 9.97 5.49
C LYS A 49 2.77 10.49 6.86
N ARG A 50 2.12 10.06 7.95
CA ARG A 50 2.55 10.42 9.32
C ARG A 50 3.95 9.89 9.64
N ASN A 51 4.29 8.68 9.24
CA ASN A 51 5.61 8.10 9.49
C ASN A 51 6.71 8.76 8.63
N LYS A 52 6.40 9.14 7.38
CA LYS A 52 7.33 9.87 6.51
C LYS A 52 7.63 11.26 7.06
N ALA A 53 6.63 11.96 7.60
CA ALA A 53 6.78 13.27 8.23
C ALA A 53 7.56 13.25 9.57
N ARG A 54 7.71 12.09 10.21
CA ARG A 54 8.54 11.90 11.43
C ARG A 54 10.00 11.59 11.12
N LYS A 55 10.32 11.34 9.85
CA LYS A 55 11.65 10.93 9.37
C LYS A 55 12.46 12.10 8.81
N TYR A 56 11.93 13.32 8.90
CA TYR A 56 12.52 14.61 8.60
C TYR A 56 12.18 15.57 9.74
#